data_AF-A0A6B0UVU2-F1
#
_entry.id   AF-A0A6B0UVU2-F1
#
_cell.length_a   1.000
_cell.length_b   1.000
_cell.length_c   1.000
_cell.angle_alpha   90.00
_cell.angle_beta   90.00
_cell.angle_gamma   90.00
#
_symmetry.space_group_name_H-M   'P 1'
#
loop_
_entity.id
_entity.type
_entity.pdbx_description
1 polymer ?
#
loop_
_entity_poly.entity_id
_entity_poly.type
_entity_poly.pdbx_seq_one_letter_code
_entity_poly.pdbx_strand_id
1 'polypeptide(L)'
;MRCFVVLFLVTLRVRSQSALPPACRSDWFAERIGKYPDGFEVLASNPPLFSLVYQSREPGRGSETPCLHTTDIQLNRSSWLATVTYVYYEFDEEEEARITGHVVASTLHDGNSSISDDTIRFYSVTDPSAELLSIRSQVIYNDRFCILM
;
A
#
# COMPACT_ATOMS: atom_id res chain seq x y z
N MET A 1 25.88 -16.72 19.83
CA MET A 1 24.87 -16.90 18.76
C MET A 1 23.95 -15.68 18.67
N ARG A 2 24.49 -14.52 18.25
CA ARG A 2 23.75 -13.27 17.97
C ARG A 2 24.55 -12.40 16.99
N CYS A 3 24.98 -12.98 15.88
CA CYS A 3 25.65 -12.23 14.78
C CYS A 3 25.16 -12.61 13.38
N PHE A 4 24.24 -13.58 13.22
CA PHE A 4 23.83 -14.06 11.90
C PHE A 4 22.58 -13.37 11.32
N VAL A 5 21.78 -12.68 12.12
CA VAL A 5 20.55 -11.99 11.64
C VAL A 5 20.89 -10.69 10.92
N VAL A 6 21.93 -9.97 11.37
CA VAL A 6 22.36 -8.70 10.75
C VAL A 6 22.99 -8.94 9.38
N LEU A 7 23.65 -10.09 9.17
CA LEU A 7 24.22 -10.44 7.87
C LEU A 7 23.15 -10.77 6.82
N PHE A 8 21.99 -11.30 7.23
CA PHE A 8 20.89 -11.65 6.33
C PHE A 8 20.14 -10.42 5.79
N LEU A 9 20.19 -9.30 6.50
CA LEU A 9 19.59 -8.02 6.08
C LEU A 9 20.52 -7.18 5.18
N VAL A 10 21.82 -7.50 5.13
CA VAL A 10 22.82 -6.77 4.32
C VAL A 10 23.13 -7.48 2.99
N THR A 11 22.88 -8.79 2.86
CA THR A 11 23.19 -9.58 1.65
C THR A 11 22.15 -9.50 0.52
N LEU A 12 21.07 -8.72 0.65
CA LEU A 12 20.10 -8.49 -0.43
C LEU A 12 20.40 -7.23 -1.27
N ARG A 13 21.64 -6.74 -1.23
CA ARG A 13 22.16 -5.83 -2.26
C ARG A 13 23.19 -6.53 -3.16
N VAL A 14 22.72 -6.79 -4.38
CA VAL A 14 23.46 -6.83 -5.66
C VAL A 14 24.19 -8.13 -6.05
N ARG A 15 23.54 -8.89 -6.94
CA ARG A 15 24.11 -9.41 -8.21
C ARG A 15 23.04 -9.19 -9.29
N SER A 16 23.03 -8.07 -10.01
CA SER A 16 23.76 -7.82 -11.27
C SER A 16 23.52 -8.89 -12.34
N GLN A 17 22.54 -8.64 -13.21
CA GLN A 17 22.71 -8.74 -14.66
C GLN A 17 22.03 -7.52 -15.31
N SER A 18 22.84 -6.74 -16.02
CA SER A 18 22.52 -5.83 -17.13
C SER A 18 21.16 -5.14 -17.13
N ALA A 19 21.15 -3.87 -16.74
CA ALA A 19 20.10 -2.88 -16.99
C ALA A 19 18.68 -3.47 -16.88
N LEU A 20 18.25 -3.77 -15.64
CA LEU A 20 16.82 -3.70 -15.35
C LEU A 20 16.31 -2.37 -15.93
N PRO A 21 15.23 -2.36 -16.72
CA PRO A 21 14.67 -1.11 -17.22
C PRO A 21 14.50 -0.20 -16.00
N PRO A 22 14.78 1.10 -16.14
CA PRO A 22 14.66 2.04 -15.03
C PRO A 22 13.30 1.78 -14.39
N ALA A 23 13.30 1.39 -13.11
CA ALA A 23 12.14 0.91 -12.37
C ALA A 23 10.88 1.57 -12.92
N CYS A 24 9.93 0.79 -13.48
CA CYS A 24 8.77 1.27 -14.25
C CYS A 24 8.36 2.67 -13.77
N ARG A 25 8.87 3.71 -14.43
CA ARG A 25 8.84 5.05 -13.84
C ARG A 25 7.38 5.48 -13.91
N SER A 26 6.73 5.70 -12.77
CA SER A 26 5.32 6.12 -12.72
C SER A 26 5.06 7.30 -13.66
N ASP A 27 6.02 8.23 -13.75
CA ASP A 27 6.05 9.34 -14.71
C ASP A 27 5.84 8.90 -16.18
N TRP A 28 6.52 7.84 -16.64
CA TRP A 28 6.42 7.37 -18.03
C TRP A 28 5.07 6.72 -18.32
N PHE A 29 4.49 6.08 -17.30
CA PHE A 29 3.15 5.52 -17.40
C PHE A 29 2.12 6.66 -17.44
N ALA A 30 2.26 7.64 -16.54
CA ALA A 30 1.42 8.82 -16.48
C ALA A 30 1.45 9.67 -17.76
N GLU A 31 2.63 9.91 -18.33
CA GLU A 31 2.81 10.65 -19.59
C GLU A 31 2.12 9.97 -20.77
N ARG A 32 2.09 8.62 -20.81
CA ARG A 32 1.43 7.85 -21.87
C ARG A 32 -0.08 7.80 -21.72
N ILE A 33 -0.57 7.67 -20.49
CA ILE A 33 -2.01 7.59 -20.19
C ILE A 33 -2.64 8.99 -20.08
N GLY A 34 -1.83 10.03 -19.90
CA GLY A 34 -2.28 11.40 -19.74
C GLY A 34 -2.84 11.72 -18.35
N LYS A 35 -2.56 10.87 -17.35
CA LYS A 35 -3.01 11.05 -15.97
C LYS A 35 -1.90 10.67 -14.99
N TYR A 36 -1.52 11.61 -14.13
CA TYR A 36 -0.62 11.33 -13.00
C TYR A 36 -1.37 10.60 -11.89
N PRO A 37 -0.76 9.58 -11.26
CA PRO A 37 -1.35 8.90 -10.13
C PRO A 37 -1.57 9.84 -8.94
N ASP A 38 -2.66 9.61 -8.22
CA ASP A 38 -3.08 10.43 -7.09
C ASP A 38 -3.53 9.58 -5.90
N GLY A 39 -2.65 9.46 -4.92
CA GLY A 39 -2.93 8.76 -3.67
C GLY A 39 -3.99 9.47 -2.83
N PHE A 40 -4.13 10.79 -2.97
CA PHE A 40 -5.19 11.53 -2.29
C PHE A 40 -6.55 11.25 -2.94
N GLU A 41 -6.64 11.20 -4.26
CA GLU A 41 -7.85 10.79 -4.99
C GLU A 41 -8.31 9.38 -4.55
N VAL A 42 -7.37 8.46 -4.32
CA VAL A 42 -7.65 7.13 -3.77
C VAL A 42 -8.27 7.22 -2.37
N LEU A 43 -7.65 7.95 -1.45
CA LEU A 43 -8.14 8.08 -0.07
C LEU A 43 -9.43 8.91 0.06
N ALA A 44 -9.72 9.76 -0.93
CA ALA A 44 -10.92 10.58 -0.99
C ALA A 44 -12.06 9.95 -1.82
N SER A 45 -11.87 8.73 -2.34
CA SER A 45 -12.85 8.04 -3.20
C SER A 45 -14.20 7.84 -2.51
N ASN A 46 -15.30 7.91 -3.28
CA ASN A 46 -16.66 7.70 -2.79
C ASN A 46 -17.55 7.00 -3.85
N PRO A 47 -18.03 5.77 -3.61
CA PRO A 47 -17.82 4.95 -2.41
C PRO A 47 -16.38 4.41 -2.33
N PRO A 48 -15.78 4.31 -1.13
CA PRO A 48 -14.39 3.91 -0.94
C PRO A 48 -14.19 2.38 -0.90
N LEU A 49 -14.80 1.66 -1.84
CA LEU A 49 -14.84 0.19 -1.84
C LEU A 49 -13.92 -0.37 -2.92
N PHE A 50 -12.79 -0.93 -2.51
CA PHE A 50 -11.83 -1.60 -3.37
C PHE A 50 -11.56 -3.02 -2.87
N SER A 51 -11.47 -3.97 -3.79
CA SER A 51 -11.11 -5.36 -3.48
C SER A 51 -9.74 -5.68 -4.07
N LEU A 52 -8.93 -6.42 -3.33
CA LEU A 52 -7.68 -6.96 -3.84
C LEU A 52 -7.99 -8.13 -4.77
N VAL A 53 -7.87 -7.91 -6.07
CA VAL A 53 -8.14 -8.92 -7.10
C VAL A 53 -6.89 -9.62 -7.62
N TYR A 54 -5.72 -9.00 -7.46
CA TYR A 54 -4.45 -9.54 -7.92
C TYR A 54 -3.31 -9.04 -7.05
N GLN A 55 -2.39 -9.94 -6.71
CA GLN A 55 -1.13 -9.62 -6.04
C GLN A 55 -0.01 -10.39 -6.72
N SER A 56 1.04 -9.69 -7.15
CA SER A 56 2.20 -10.30 -7.79
C SER A 56 3.14 -11.00 -6.80
N ARG A 57 3.13 -10.57 -5.54
CA ARG A 57 3.92 -11.13 -4.46
C ARG A 57 3.14 -12.23 -3.76
N GLU A 58 3.69 -13.44 -3.73
CA GLU A 58 3.12 -14.53 -2.94
C GLU A 58 3.13 -14.16 -1.45
N PRO A 59 1.98 -14.30 -0.74
CA PRO A 59 1.95 -14.15 0.70
C PRO A 59 2.83 -15.23 1.37
N GLY A 60 3.33 -14.92 2.57
CA GLY A 60 3.94 -15.95 3.40
C GLY A 60 2.87 -16.99 3.78
N ARG A 61 3.30 -18.23 4.02
CA ARG A 61 2.39 -19.28 4.49
C ARG A 61 1.71 -18.85 5.79
N GLY A 62 0.38 -18.86 5.82
CA GLY A 62 -0.45 -18.42 6.96
C GLY A 62 -0.65 -16.90 7.03
N SER A 63 -0.26 -16.16 5.99
CA SER A 63 -0.52 -14.72 5.86
C SER A 63 -1.35 -14.40 4.61
N GLU A 64 -2.02 -15.41 4.04
CA GLU A 64 -2.98 -15.24 2.98
C GLU A 64 -4.16 -14.38 3.47
N THR A 65 -4.59 -13.42 2.67
CA THR A 65 -5.72 -12.55 3.00
C THR A 65 -6.79 -12.66 1.91
N PRO A 66 -7.40 -13.84 1.75
CA PRO A 66 -8.39 -14.06 0.71
C PRO A 66 -9.60 -13.15 0.89
N CYS A 67 -10.14 -12.70 -0.24
CA CYS A 67 -11.27 -11.76 -0.30
C CYS A 67 -11.00 -10.44 0.45
N LEU A 68 -9.75 -9.99 0.54
CA LEU A 68 -9.41 -8.69 1.12
C LEU A 68 -10.11 -7.55 0.36
N HIS A 69 -10.86 -6.74 1.08
CA HIS A 69 -11.51 -5.55 0.54
C HIS A 69 -11.67 -4.45 1.60
N THR A 70 -11.69 -3.20 1.15
CA THR A 70 -12.07 -2.06 2.00
C THR A 70 -13.58 -2.02 2.16
N THR A 71 -14.02 -1.60 3.35
CA THR A 71 -15.44 -1.40 3.67
C THR A 71 -15.75 0.06 3.97
N ASP A 72 -14.75 0.83 4.40
CA ASP A 72 -14.88 2.25 4.68
C ASP A 72 -13.52 2.95 4.60
N ILE A 73 -13.52 4.20 4.14
CA ILE A 73 -12.36 5.11 4.20
C ILE A 73 -12.87 6.46 4.70
N GLN A 74 -12.45 6.82 5.91
CA GLN A 74 -12.83 8.08 6.55
C GLN A 74 -11.67 9.06 6.52
N LEU A 75 -11.75 10.05 5.61
CA LEU A 75 -10.75 11.10 5.49
C LEU A 75 -11.04 12.25 6.48
N ASN A 76 -10.10 12.51 7.39
CA ASN A 76 -10.09 13.71 8.22
C ASN A 76 -9.31 14.82 7.52
N ARG A 77 -10.01 15.84 7.00
CA ARG A 77 -9.39 16.98 6.31
C ARG A 77 -8.60 17.93 7.21
N SER A 78 -8.78 17.86 8.52
CA SER A 78 -8.00 18.69 9.47
C SER A 78 -6.62 18.11 9.71
N SER A 79 -6.49 16.78 9.75
CA SER A 79 -5.20 16.08 9.94
C SER A 79 -4.61 15.52 8.64
N TRP A 80 -5.37 15.50 7.55
CA TRP A 80 -5.04 14.82 6.29
C TRP A 80 -4.70 13.34 6.46
N LEU A 81 -5.32 12.70 7.47
CA LEU A 81 -5.23 11.27 7.73
C LEU A 81 -6.55 10.61 7.33
N ALA A 82 -6.45 9.41 6.76
CA ALA A 82 -7.59 8.56 6.45
C ALA A 82 -7.58 7.32 7.34
N THR A 83 -8.71 6.99 7.95
CA THR A 83 -8.91 5.68 8.60
C THR A 83 -9.50 4.73 7.57
N VAL A 84 -8.76 3.69 7.21
CA VAL A 84 -9.20 2.65 6.26
C VAL A 84 -9.63 1.43 7.06
N THR A 85 -10.88 1.01 6.88
CA THR A 85 -11.41 -0.24 7.44
C THR A 85 -11.45 -1.29 6.35
N TYR A 86 -10.90 -2.46 6.63
CA TYR A 86 -10.83 -3.57 5.68
C TYR A 86 -11.31 -4.88 6.30
N VAL A 87 -11.70 -5.79 5.43
CA VAL A 87 -12.15 -7.13 5.78
C VAL A 87 -11.45 -8.14 4.89
N TYR A 88 -11.05 -9.26 5.47
CA TYR A 88 -10.64 -10.47 4.74
C TYR A 88 -11.12 -11.70 5.51
N TYR A 89 -10.95 -12.87 4.92
CA TYR A 89 -11.34 -14.14 5.54
C TYR A 89 -10.12 -14.99 5.84
N GLU A 90 -10.13 -15.71 6.94
CA GLU A 90 -9.19 -16.78 7.24
C GLU A 90 -9.94 -18.10 7.10
N PHE A 91 -9.33 -19.03 6.36
CA PHE A 91 -9.87 -20.38 6.16
C PHE A 91 -8.96 -21.35 6.91
N ASP A 92 -9.27 -21.59 8.16
CA ASP A 92 -8.72 -22.74 8.88
C ASP A 92 -9.56 -23.98 8.56
N GLU A 93 -8.98 -25.17 8.72
CA GLU A 93 -9.51 -26.45 8.21
C GLU A 93 -10.96 -26.78 8.64
N GLU A 94 -11.51 -26.08 9.63
CA GLU A 94 -12.86 -26.32 10.18
C GLU A 94 -13.78 -25.09 10.23
N GLU A 95 -13.28 -23.85 10.16
CA GLU A 95 -14.10 -22.63 10.30
C GLU A 95 -13.64 -21.45 9.43
N GLU A 96 -14.60 -20.76 8.82
CA GLU A 96 -14.39 -19.49 8.13
C GLU A 96 -14.45 -18.35 9.15
N ALA A 97 -13.33 -17.67 9.38
CA ALA A 97 -13.26 -16.51 10.26
C ALA A 97 -13.22 -15.22 9.44
N ARG A 98 -14.17 -14.31 9.68
CA ARG A 98 -14.16 -12.97 9.09
C ARG A 98 -13.32 -12.03 9.96
N ILE A 99 -12.19 -11.58 9.42
CA ILE A 99 -11.31 -10.63 10.11
C ILE A 99 -11.61 -9.22 9.65
N THR A 100 -11.81 -8.31 10.61
CA THR A 100 -11.96 -6.86 10.35
C THR A 100 -10.76 -6.15 10.95
N GLY A 101 -10.10 -5.32 10.16
CA GLY A 101 -8.96 -4.53 10.60
C GLY A 101 -9.13 -3.06 10.25
N HIS A 102 -8.29 -2.25 10.89
CA HIS A 102 -8.20 -0.82 10.63
C HIS A 102 -6.74 -0.45 10.40
N VAL A 103 -6.49 0.51 9.51
CA VAL A 103 -5.18 1.17 9.38
C VAL A 103 -5.39 2.67 9.23
N VAL A 104 -4.42 3.44 9.71
CA VAL A 104 -4.36 4.87 9.38
C VAL A 104 -3.50 5.01 8.12
N ALA A 105 -3.92 5.86 7.20
CA ALA A 105 -3.24 6.14 5.94
C ALA A 105 -3.04 7.65 5.76
N SER A 106 -1.96 8.04 5.10
CA SER A 106 -1.73 9.42 4.67
C SER A 106 -0.94 9.46 3.37
N THR A 107 -1.07 10.56 2.63
CA THR A 107 -0.14 10.90 1.56
C THR A 107 1.12 11.54 2.16
N LEU A 108 2.29 11.14 1.67
CA LEU A 108 3.57 11.81 1.84
C LEU A 108 3.70 13.06 0.97
N HIS A 109 2.98 14.13 1.34
CA HIS A 109 3.30 15.43 0.78
C HIS A 109 4.65 15.91 1.35
N ASP A 110 5.75 15.46 0.78
CA ASP A 110 7.09 15.95 1.11
C ASP A 110 7.24 17.30 0.41
N GLY A 111 7.15 18.37 1.19
CA GLY A 111 6.98 19.73 0.69
C GLY A 111 8.06 20.16 -0.29
N ASN A 112 7.75 20.11 -1.59
CA ASN A 112 8.21 21.03 -2.64
C ASN A 112 7.77 20.64 -4.07
N SER A 113 7.15 19.47 -4.30
CA SER A 113 6.59 19.13 -5.62
C SER A 113 5.09 19.38 -5.67
N SER A 114 4.65 20.17 -6.65
CA SER A 114 3.24 20.44 -6.98
C SER A 114 2.55 19.29 -7.73
N ILE A 115 3.24 18.16 -7.88
CA ILE A 115 2.69 16.95 -8.49
C ILE A 115 2.04 16.15 -7.37
N SER A 116 0.79 15.79 -7.61
CA SER A 116 0.00 14.81 -6.85
C SER A 116 0.90 13.74 -6.24
N ASP A 117 0.80 13.56 -4.92
CA ASP A 117 1.59 12.55 -4.24
C ASP A 117 1.03 11.16 -4.58
N ASP A 118 1.88 10.37 -5.21
CA ASP A 118 1.57 9.02 -5.64
C ASP A 118 1.78 8.00 -4.52
N THR A 119 2.30 8.40 -3.35
CA THR A 119 2.66 7.47 -2.28
C THR A 119 1.71 7.55 -1.10
N ILE A 120 1.09 6.41 -0.76
CA ILE A 120 0.31 6.23 0.46
C ILE A 120 1.17 5.54 1.51
N ARG A 121 1.26 6.15 2.69
CA ARG A 121 1.86 5.54 3.88
C ARG A 121 0.77 5.02 4.81
N PHE A 122 0.87 3.75 5.17
CA PHE A 122 0.00 3.07 6.11
C PHE A 122 0.70 2.91 7.46
N TYR A 123 -0.03 3.11 8.55
CA TYR A 123 0.45 3.04 9.92
C TYR A 123 -0.29 1.93 10.67
N SER A 124 0.46 1.05 11.34
CA SER A 124 -0.11 0.05 12.25
C SER A 124 -0.73 0.74 13.47
N VAL A 125 -1.91 0.27 13.88
CA VAL A 125 -2.81 0.95 14.81
C VAL A 125 -2.22 1.01 16.22
N THR A 126 -1.60 2.13 16.56
CA THR A 126 -1.83 2.90 17.81
C THR A 126 -1.03 4.19 17.89
N ASP A 127 -0.06 4.42 16.99
CA ASP A 127 0.76 5.63 17.08
C ASP A 127 1.26 6.11 15.71
N PRO A 128 0.67 7.17 15.13
CA PRO A 128 1.18 7.78 13.90
C PRO A 128 2.59 8.40 14.07
N SER A 129 3.09 8.53 15.30
CA SER A 129 4.48 8.94 15.59
C SER A 129 5.49 7.78 15.59
N ALA A 130 5.02 6.53 15.64
CA ALA A 130 5.88 5.36 15.56
C ALA A 130 6.20 5.04 14.09
N GLU A 131 7.19 5.72 13.52
CA GLU A 131 7.72 5.45 12.16
C GLU A 131 8.09 3.97 11.93
N LEU A 132 8.34 3.24 13.02
CA LEU A 132 8.92 1.90 13.07
C LEU A 132 8.07 0.78 12.42
N LEU A 133 6.79 0.98 12.16
CA LEU A 133 5.90 -0.02 11.54
C LEU A 133 5.02 0.57 10.44
N SER A 134 5.54 1.53 9.68
CA SER A 134 4.83 2.08 8.51
C SER A 134 5.19 1.34 7.22
N ILE A 135 4.18 1.06 6.39
CA ILE A 135 4.35 0.49 5.06
C ILE A 135 4.05 1.58 4.04
N ARG A 136 4.87 1.68 3.00
CA ARG A 136 4.65 2.60 1.88
C ARG A 136 4.16 1.81 0.67
N SER A 137 3.19 2.36 -0.03
CA SER A 137 2.67 1.85 -1.29
C SER A 137 2.59 2.99 -2.29
N GLN A 138 3.09 2.76 -3.50
CA GLN A 138 3.09 3.75 -4.57
C GLN A 138 1.94 3.44 -5.52
N VAL A 139 1.05 4.40 -5.73
CA VAL A 139 0.03 4.36 -6.77
C VAL A 139 0.70 4.57 -8.11
N ILE A 140 0.65 3.56 -8.97
CA ILE A 140 1.17 3.63 -10.35
C ILE A 140 0.09 4.17 -11.28
N TYR A 141 -1.17 3.83 -11.00
CA TYR A 141 -2.34 4.29 -11.72
C TYR A 141 -3.56 4.24 -10.82
N ASN A 142 -4.46 5.20 -10.97
CA ASN A 142 -5.78 5.15 -10.36
C ASN A 142 -6.81 5.81 -11.27
N ASP A 143 -8.00 5.25 -11.29
CA ASP A 143 -9.20 5.89 -11.81
C ASP A 143 -10.38 5.63 -10.87
N ARG A 144 -11.60 5.86 -11.35
CA ARG A 144 -12.82 5.66 -10.57
C ARG A 144 -13.07 4.19 -10.19
N PHE A 145 -12.51 3.25 -10.94
CA PHE A 145 -12.83 1.82 -10.86
C PHE A 145 -11.69 0.97 -10.31
N CYS A 146 -10.45 1.33 -10.64
CA CYS A 146 -9.29 0.50 -10.37
C CYS A 146 -8.10 1.32 -9.86
N ILE A 147 -7.28 0.67 -9.04
CA ILE A 147 -6.02 1.19 -8.56
C ILE A 147 -4.95 0.14 -8.85
N LEU A 148 -3.82 0.57 -9.40
CA LEU A 148 -2.60 -0.20 -9.51
C LEU A 148 -1.59 0.37 -8.54
N MET A 149 -1.07 -0.50 -7.67
CA MET A 149 -0.08 -0.21 -6.64
C MET A 149 1.16 -1.09 -6.79
#